data_AF-A0ABC8UMD6-F1
#
_entry.id   AF-A0ABC8UMD6-F1
#
_cell.length_a   1.000
_cell.length_b   1.000
_cell.length_c   1.000
_cell.angle_alpha   90.00
_cell.angle_beta   90.00
_cell.angle_gamma   90.00
#
_symmetry.space_group_name_H-M   'P 1'
#
loop_
_entity.id
_entity.type
_entity.pdbx_description
1 polymer ?
#
loop_
_entity_poly.entity_id
_entity_poly.type
_entity_poly.pdbx_seq_one_letter_code
_entity_poly.pdbx_strand_id
1 'polypeptide(L)' 'MAANFWTSSHYKELLDPEKVDVLHPIDKERGITLEDFKLIKMHMANYIARLAQNVKVRQRFDLIRICLQFLQ' A
#
# COMPACT_ATOMS: atom_id res chain seq x y z
N MET A 1 3.31 -3.26 18.83
CA MET A 1 4.38 -3.96 19.58
C MET A 1 5.04 -4.95 18.65
N ALA A 2 6.37 -4.89 18.49
CA ALA A 2 7.12 -5.73 17.56
C ALA A 2 7.23 -7.22 17.99
N ALA A 3 6.98 -7.54 19.27
CA ALA A 3 7.19 -8.89 19.82
C ALA A 3 6.04 -9.88 19.54
N ASN A 4 4.84 -9.40 19.20
CA ASN A 4 3.62 -10.23 19.12
C ASN A 4 3.09 -10.36 17.69
N PHE A 5 3.99 -10.37 16.70
CA PHE A 5 3.60 -10.36 15.28
C PHE A 5 2.69 -11.55 14.93
N TRP A 6 3.09 -12.77 15.29
CA TRP A 6 2.37 -14.01 14.98
C TRP A 6 0.98 -14.13 15.62
N THR A 7 0.73 -13.41 16.72
CA THR A 7 -0.56 -13.39 17.42
C THR A 7 -1.38 -12.14 17.13
N SER A 8 -0.84 -11.19 16.35
CA SER A 8 -1.49 -9.91 16.06
C SER A 8 -2.48 -10.02 14.91
N SER A 9 -3.44 -9.09 14.86
CA SER A 9 -4.33 -8.94 13.70
C SER A 9 -3.57 -8.65 12.41
N HIS A 10 -2.38 -8.05 12.49
CA HIS A 10 -1.54 -7.77 11.31
C HIS A 10 -1.12 -9.03 10.56
N TYR A 11 -0.95 -10.17 11.25
CA TYR A 11 -0.68 -11.45 10.60
C TYR A 11 -1.91 -11.96 9.80
N LYS A 12 -3.12 -11.65 10.26
CA LYS A 12 -4.38 -12.06 9.61
C LYS A 12 -4.74 -11.18 8.41
N GLU A 13 -4.19 -9.97 8.34
CA GLU A 13 -4.39 -9.00 7.25
C GLU A 13 -3.37 -9.16 6.11
N LEU A 14 -2.44 -10.10 6.23
CA LEU A 14 -1.53 -10.47 5.14
C LEU A 14 -2.32 -11.15 4.03
N LEU A 15 -2.20 -10.62 2.82
CA LEU A 15 -2.79 -11.20 1.62
C LEU A 15 -1.90 -12.34 1.11
N ASP A 16 -2.54 -13.38 0.58
CA ASP A 16 -1.85 -14.43 -0.15
C ASP A 16 -1.12 -13.83 -1.37
N PRO A 17 0.08 -14.30 -1.72
CA PRO A 17 0.86 -13.76 -2.85
C PRO A 17 0.08 -13.72 -4.17
N GLU A 18 -0.85 -14.65 -4.38
CA GLU A 18 -1.71 -14.75 -5.57
C GLU A 18 -2.77 -13.65 -5.64
N LYS A 19 -3.10 -13.03 -4.52
CA LYS A 19 -4.06 -11.92 -4.41
C LYS A 19 -3.37 -10.56 -4.45
N VAL A 20 -2.04 -10.54 -4.40
CA VAL A 20 -1.23 -9.31 -4.48
C VAL A 20 -1.05 -8.96 -5.97
N ASP A 21 -1.15 -7.67 -6.29
CA ASP A 21 -1.06 -7.14 -7.66
C ASP A 21 -2.16 -7.61 -8.64
N VAL A 22 -3.31 -8.03 -8.10
CA VAL A 22 -4.49 -8.27 -8.94
C VAL A 22 -5.15 -6.94 -9.28
N LEU A 23 -5.25 -6.64 -10.57
CA LEU A 23 -6.03 -5.49 -11.05
C LEU A 23 -7.49 -5.68 -10.69
N HIS A 24 -8.10 -4.65 -10.11
CA HIS A 24 -9.54 -4.65 -9.91
C HIS A 24 -10.23 -4.71 -11.29
N PRO A 25 -11.30 -5.50 -11.46
CA PRO A 25 -12.00 -5.63 -12.75
C PRO A 25 -12.40 -4.28 -13.37
N ILE A 26 -12.77 -3.32 -12.52
CA ILE A 26 -13.12 -1.95 -12.91
C ILE A 26 -11.94 -1.20 -13.55
N ASP A 27 -10.72 -1.42 -13.07
CA ASP A 27 -9.53 -0.77 -13.62
C ASP A 27 -9.09 -1.44 -14.94
N LYS A 28 -9.34 -2.75 -15.05
CA LYS A 28 -9.15 -3.49 -16.31
C LYS A 28 -10.11 -3.01 -17.40
N GLU A 29 -11.36 -2.74 -17.06
CA GLU A 29 -12.36 -2.16 -17.98
C GLU A 29 -11.99 -0.74 -18.44
N ARG A 30 -11.25 0.01 -17.61
CA ARG A 30 -10.70 1.33 -17.95
C ARG A 30 -9.44 1.26 -18.82
N GLY A 31 -8.97 0.05 -19.16
CA GLY A 31 -7.78 -0.16 -19.99
C GLY A 31 -6.47 0.07 -19.24
N ILE A 32 -6.48 0.10 -17.90
CA ILE A 32 -5.26 0.25 -17.10
C ILE A 32 -4.48 -1.07 -17.15
N THR A 33 -3.21 -0.99 -17.55
CA THR A 33 -2.30 -2.14 -17.55
C THR A 33 -1.71 -2.39 -16.15
N LEU A 34 -1.15 -3.57 -15.92
CA LEU A 34 -0.50 -3.88 -14.63
C LEU A 34 0.71 -2.96 -14.37
N GLU A 35 1.45 -2.63 -15.42
CA GLU A 35 2.57 -1.69 -15.37
C GLU A 35 2.11 -0.29 -14.96
N ASP A 36 1.02 0.21 -15.54
CA ASP A 36 0.46 1.51 -15.18
C ASP A 36 0.01 1.53 -13.72
N PHE A 37 -0.61 0.44 -13.25
CA PHE A 37 -1.05 0.30 -11.87
C PHE A 37 0.13 0.36 -10.89
N LYS A 38 1.25 -0.29 -11.20
CA LYS A 38 2.49 -0.21 -10.41
C LYS A 38 3.07 1.20 -10.38
N LEU A 39 3.08 1.88 -11.53
CA LEU A 39 3.55 3.26 -11.64
C LEU A 39 2.68 4.22 -10.82
N ILE A 40 1.36 4.08 -10.89
CA ILE A 40 0.41 4.87 -10.10
C ILE A 40 0.65 4.66 -8.60
N LYS A 41 0.77 3.41 -8.14
CA LYS A 41 1.07 3.07 -6.74
C LYS A 41 2.37 3.72 -6.27
N MET A 42 3.43 3.62 -7.07
CA MET A 42 4.73 4.25 -6.75
C MET A 42 4.63 5.77 -6.68
N HIS A 43 3.93 6.39 -7.62
CA HIS A 43 3.73 7.84 -7.65
C HIS A 43 2.95 8.33 -6.42
N MET A 44 1.88 7.62 -6.05
CA MET A 44 1.07 7.91 -4.87
C MET A 44 1.89 7.77 -3.59
N ALA A 45 2.65 6.69 -3.43
CA ALA A 45 3.50 6.48 -2.27
C ALA A 45 4.53 7.61 -2.11
N ASN A 46 5.17 8.02 -3.21
CA ASN A 46 6.12 9.14 -3.21
C ASN A 46 5.44 10.48 -2.88
N TYR A 47 4.23 10.71 -3.41
CA TYR A 47 3.46 11.91 -3.11
C TYR A 47 3.10 12.00 -1.62
N ILE A 48 2.60 10.90 -1.04
CA ILE A 48 2.26 10.80 0.38
C ILE A 48 3.50 11.00 1.26
N ALA A 49 4.64 10.42 0.88
CA ALA A 49 5.90 10.60 1.59
C ALA A 49 6.35 12.08 1.61
N ARG A 50 6.28 12.76 0.46
CA ARG A 50 6.61 14.20 0.36
C ARG A 50 5.63 15.06 1.16
N LEU A 51 4.34 14.74 1.10
CA LEU A 51 3.31 15.45 1.87
C LEU A 51 3.56 15.32 3.38
N ALA A 52 3.88 14.11 3.85
CA ALA A 52 4.18 13.88 5.26
C ALA A 52 5.44 14.61 5.73
N GLN A 53 6.48 14.71 4.89
CA GLN A 53 7.66 15.53 5.16
C GLN A 53 7.30 17.00 5.31
N ASN A 54 6.45 17.53 4.43
CA ASN A 54 6.00 18.92 4.49
C ASN A 54 5.20 19.23 5.77
N VAL A 55 4.36 18.29 6.21
CA VAL A 55 3.56 18.42 7.45
C VAL A 55 4.36 18.04 8.70
N LYS A 56 5.67 17.74 8.57
CA LYS A 56 6.57 17.33 9.65
C LYS A 56 6.06 16.11 10.45
N VAL A 57 5.28 15.25 9.80
CA VAL A 57 4.83 13.99 10.39
C VAL A 57 6.04 13.08 10.48
N ARG A 58 6.44 12.71 11.70
CA ARG A 58 7.50 11.71 11.91
C ARG A 58 7.04 10.41 11.22
N GLN A 59 7.91 9.80 10.42
CA GLN A 59 7.68 8.46 9.86
C GLN A 59 7.34 7.50 11.01
N ARG A 60 6.05 7.24 11.18
CA ARG A 60 5.52 6.20 12.06
C ARG A 60 4.80 5.20 11.19
N PHE A 61 4.52 4.03 11.76
CA PHE A 61 3.83 2.90 11.12
C PHE A 61 2.58 3.32 10.32
N ASP A 62 1.96 4.45 10.66
CA ASP A 62 0.80 5.02 9.96
C ASP A 62 1.09 5.40 8.50
N LEU A 63 2.28 5.93 8.18
CA LEU A 63 2.65 6.23 6.79
C LEU A 63 2.88 4.95 5.98
N ILE A 64 3.51 3.94 6.62
CA ILE A 64 3.72 2.61 6.04
C ILE A 64 2.38 1.92 5.82
N ARG A 65 1.44 2.07 6.76
CA ARG A 65 0.08 1.53 6.66
C ARG A 65 -0.73 2.20 5.55
N ILE A 66 -0.63 3.51 5.37
CA ILE A 66 -1.26 4.21 4.24
C ILE A 66 -0.66 3.75 2.91
N CYS A 67 0.67 3.64 2.81
CA CYS A 67 1.31 3.07 1.62
C CYS A 67 0.89 1.62 1.35
N LEU A 68 0.84 0.77 2.38
CA LEU A 68 0.39 -0.63 2.26
C LEU A 68 -1.07 -0.72 1.84
N GLN A 69 -1.95 0.12 2.37
CA GLN A 69 -3.38 0.10 2.05
C GLN A 69 -3.70 0.62 0.63
N PHE A 70 -2.79 1.41 0.04
CA PHE A 70 -2.85 1.75 -1.39
C PHE A 70 -2.15 0.70 -2.28
N LEU A 71 -1.33 -0.19 -1.72
CA LEU A 71 -0.63 -1.24 -2.45
C LEU A 71 -1.35 -2.60 -2.45
N GLN A 72 -2.23 -2.85 -1.49
CA GLN A 72 -3.13 -4.02 -1.43
C GLN A 72 -4.37 -3.78 -2.30
#